data_AF-A0A2V7NBY1-F1
#
_entry.id   AF-A0A2V7NBY1-F1
#
_cell.length_a   1.000
_cell.length_b   1.000
_cell.length_c   1.000
_cell.angle_alpha   90.00
_cell.angle_beta   90.00
_cell.angle_gamma   90.00
#
_symmetry.space_group_name_H-M   'P 1'
#
loop_
_entity.id
_entity.type
_entity.pdbx_description
1 polymer ?
#
loop_
_entity_poly.entity_id
_entity_poly.type
_entity_poly.pdbx_seq_one_letter_code
_entity_poly.pdbx_strand_id
1 'polypeptide(L)'
;FQRTDSTLDAHWGEGAPRADINVDDFGVRWTGTLRPTHTGTYRLALVGTVKFQLYLDDSLVVQSVYPTHDGEFPDPRFAETEPMRLEAGRRYRLRVDGEESYGEAELQLLWATPAEALESEAAETARRADVVVLCLGLTARLEGEEMRVAIEGFSGGDRTRLDLPAPQQHLLERIVTLGKPTVLVLMSGSAVAVTWAQEHVPAILEAWYPGQAGGTAIAEVLFGAYNPGGRLPVTFYRDVADLPPFEDYRMAGRTYRFFEGVPLYPFGYGLSYTTFRYDRLRVSRDTLRGDDSLTVSVDVTNTGARGGDEVVQLYVRYPHSAVPRPRRDLRGFRRVTLGPGETRPITFQLTPAAFRYWDADAHHWSVENGPVVVEVGASSGDIRLERGVTVAGQR
;
A
#
# COMPACT_ATOMS: atom_id res chain seq x y z
N PHE A 1 -7.63 43.70 -9.13
CA PHE A 1 -7.78 43.91 -7.67
C PHE A 1 -6.51 43.43 -6.96
N GLN A 2 -6.37 43.62 -5.65
CA GLN A 2 -5.24 43.09 -4.87
C GLN A 2 -5.76 42.34 -3.65
N ARG A 3 -5.10 41.23 -3.30
CA ARG A 3 -5.33 40.46 -2.07
C ARG A 3 -4.01 39.88 -1.58
N THR A 4 -3.98 39.37 -0.36
CA THR A 4 -2.83 38.67 0.21
C THR A 4 -3.17 37.20 0.34
N ASP A 5 -2.36 36.35 -0.28
CA ASP A 5 -2.46 34.89 -0.16
C ASP A 5 -1.30 34.38 0.71
N SER A 6 -1.57 33.47 1.64
CA SER A 6 -0.52 32.85 2.48
C SER A 6 0.32 31.82 1.73
N THR A 7 -0.27 31.22 0.69
CA THR A 7 0.33 30.22 -0.20
C THR A 7 -0.16 30.48 -1.63
N LEU A 8 0.60 30.07 -2.62
CA LEU A 8 0.14 30.04 -4.01
C LEU A 8 -0.38 28.63 -4.30
N ASP A 9 -1.69 28.48 -4.14
CA ASP A 9 -2.46 27.26 -4.40
C ASP A 9 -3.87 27.67 -4.87
N ALA A 10 -3.94 28.22 -6.08
CA ALA A 10 -5.14 28.83 -6.64
C ALA A 10 -5.87 27.83 -7.54
N HIS A 11 -7.16 27.62 -7.28
CA HIS A 11 -8.04 26.78 -8.10
C HIS A 11 -9.37 27.50 -8.32
N TRP A 12 -9.59 28.01 -9.51
CA TRP A 12 -10.83 28.69 -9.90
C TRP A 12 -11.77 27.81 -10.74
N GLY A 13 -11.29 26.66 -11.23
CA GLY A 13 -12.06 25.82 -12.16
C GLY A 13 -12.44 26.64 -13.40
N GLU A 14 -13.67 26.52 -13.88
CA GLU A 14 -14.21 27.35 -14.98
C GLU A 14 -14.49 28.83 -14.59
N GLY A 15 -14.04 29.26 -13.41
CA GLY A 15 -14.29 30.58 -12.86
C GLY A 15 -13.09 31.53 -12.97
N ALA A 16 -13.31 32.77 -12.53
CA ALA A 16 -12.27 33.78 -12.43
C ALA A 16 -11.98 34.14 -10.96
N PRO A 17 -10.84 34.82 -10.67
CA PRO A 17 -10.51 35.27 -9.32
C PRO A 17 -11.53 36.24 -8.70
N ARG A 18 -12.40 36.83 -9.53
CA ARG A 18 -13.50 37.72 -9.13
C ARG A 18 -14.61 37.64 -10.18
N ALA A 19 -15.87 37.76 -9.75
CA ALA A 19 -17.03 37.53 -10.61
C ALA A 19 -17.23 38.51 -11.79
N ASP A 20 -16.53 39.65 -11.81
CA ASP A 20 -16.59 40.66 -12.87
C ASP A 20 -15.40 40.58 -13.85
N ILE A 21 -14.57 39.55 -13.73
CA ILE A 21 -13.46 39.24 -14.63
C ILE A 21 -13.93 38.18 -15.63
N ASN A 22 -13.50 38.31 -16.90
CA ASN A 22 -13.75 37.28 -17.91
C ASN A 22 -13.03 35.99 -17.51
N VAL A 23 -13.73 34.85 -17.53
CA VAL A 23 -13.22 33.55 -17.10
C VAL A 23 -12.13 33.00 -18.02
N ASP A 24 -12.13 33.38 -19.30
CA ASP A 24 -11.16 32.92 -20.31
C ASP A 24 -10.25 34.05 -20.82
N ASP A 25 -10.12 35.16 -20.07
CA ASP A 25 -9.25 36.28 -20.46
C ASP A 25 -8.84 37.07 -19.22
N PHE A 26 -7.88 36.52 -18.47
CA PHE A 26 -7.35 37.21 -17.31
C PHE A 26 -5.89 36.85 -17.00
N GLY A 27 -5.21 37.80 -16.35
CA GLY A 27 -3.88 37.61 -15.80
C GLY A 27 -3.88 37.77 -14.28
N VAL A 28 -3.05 36.97 -13.60
CA VAL A 28 -2.80 37.09 -12.16
C VAL A 28 -1.30 37.18 -11.92
N ARG A 29 -0.90 38.07 -11.01
CA ARG A 29 0.49 38.22 -10.58
C ARG A 29 0.57 38.10 -9.08
N TRP A 30 1.35 37.12 -8.61
CA TRP A 30 1.80 37.05 -7.23
C TRP A 30 3.17 37.68 -7.12
N THR A 31 3.35 38.51 -6.10
CA THR A 31 4.67 39.02 -5.71
C THR A 31 4.86 38.76 -4.23
N GLY A 32 6.06 38.34 -3.85
CA GLY A 32 6.34 37.95 -2.49
C GLY A 32 7.82 37.76 -2.24
N THR A 33 8.13 37.11 -1.12
CA THR A 33 9.49 36.77 -0.75
C THR A 33 9.56 35.32 -0.36
N LEU A 34 10.41 34.56 -1.04
CA LEU A 34 10.78 33.23 -0.63
C LEU A 34 11.91 33.34 0.40
N ARG A 35 11.76 32.69 1.56
CA ARG A 35 12.77 32.64 2.61
C ARG A 35 13.04 31.19 3.01
N PRO A 36 14.08 30.55 2.43
CA PRO A 36 14.46 29.20 2.80
C PRO A 36 14.78 29.08 4.29
N THR A 37 14.35 28.00 4.93
CA THR A 37 14.73 27.69 6.33
C THR A 37 16.10 27.01 6.41
N HIS A 38 16.53 26.37 5.32
CA HIS A 38 17.80 25.65 5.24
C HIS A 38 18.62 26.08 4.02
N THR A 39 19.94 26.07 4.17
CA THR A 39 20.85 26.25 3.03
C THR A 39 20.98 24.91 2.33
N GLY A 40 20.82 24.89 1.01
CA GLY A 40 20.98 23.66 0.24
C GLY A 40 20.45 23.79 -1.18
N THR A 41 20.28 22.64 -1.83
CA THR A 41 19.78 22.54 -3.19
C THR A 41 18.26 22.41 -3.19
N TYR A 42 17.60 23.34 -3.86
CA TYR A 42 16.15 23.38 -4.04
C TYR A 42 15.79 23.18 -5.52
N ARG A 43 14.56 22.72 -5.76
CA ARG A 43 13.86 22.90 -7.04
C ARG A 43 12.60 23.69 -6.77
N LEU A 44 12.32 24.70 -7.57
CA LEU A 44 11.03 25.41 -7.57
C LEU A 44 10.23 24.91 -8.76
N ALA A 45 8.92 24.75 -8.62
CA ALA A 45 8.08 24.31 -9.72
C ALA A 45 6.73 25.03 -9.71
N LEU A 46 6.15 25.15 -10.89
CA LEU A 46 4.77 25.55 -11.08
C LEU A 46 4.01 24.39 -11.72
N VAL A 47 2.82 24.15 -11.22
CA VAL A 47 1.84 23.27 -11.86
C VAL A 47 0.53 24.01 -12.02
N GLY A 48 -0.10 23.89 -13.18
CA GLY A 48 -1.39 24.54 -13.42
C GLY A 48 -1.83 24.41 -14.86
N THR A 49 -3.09 24.75 -15.11
CA THR A 49 -3.75 24.72 -16.42
C THR A 49 -3.61 26.03 -17.19
N VAL A 50 -3.08 27.08 -16.54
CA VAL A 50 -2.82 28.41 -17.10
C VAL A 50 -1.40 28.54 -17.65
N LYS A 51 -1.15 29.51 -18.55
CA LYS A 51 0.21 29.91 -18.89
C LYS A 51 0.86 30.51 -17.66
N PHE A 52 2.11 30.14 -17.37
CA PHE A 52 2.77 30.64 -16.18
C PHE A 52 4.25 30.94 -16.37
N GLN A 53 4.75 31.86 -15.55
CA GLN A 53 6.15 32.23 -15.44
C GLN A 53 6.53 32.45 -13.98
N LEU A 54 7.64 31.86 -13.53
CA LEU A 54 8.24 32.10 -12.22
C LEU A 54 9.52 32.90 -12.37
N TYR A 55 9.62 33.96 -11.60
CA TYR A 55 10.81 34.79 -11.47
C TYR A 55 11.35 34.74 -10.04
N LEU A 56 12.67 34.59 -9.93
CA LEU A 56 13.41 34.67 -8.67
C LEU A 56 14.48 35.76 -8.80
N ASP A 57 14.46 36.77 -7.93
CA ASP A 57 15.33 37.95 -8.00
C ASP A 57 15.40 38.56 -9.42
N ASP A 58 14.21 38.76 -10.02
CA ASP A 58 13.98 39.30 -11.37
C ASP A 58 14.44 38.40 -12.54
N SER A 59 15.05 37.23 -12.27
CA SER A 59 15.43 36.26 -13.29
C SER A 59 14.31 35.27 -13.55
N LEU A 60 13.93 35.05 -14.81
CA LEU A 60 12.98 34.00 -15.19
C LEU A 60 13.61 32.62 -14.97
N VAL A 61 12.99 31.78 -14.14
CA VAL A 61 13.52 30.46 -13.76
C VAL A 61 12.62 29.29 -14.14
N VAL A 62 11.31 29.53 -14.34
CA VAL A 62 10.35 28.53 -14.85
C VAL A 62 9.38 29.22 -15.80
N GLN A 63 8.99 28.55 -16.88
CA GLN A 63 7.85 28.95 -17.70
C GLN A 63 7.14 27.71 -18.25
N SER A 64 5.82 27.81 -18.41
CA SER A 64 5.04 26.79 -19.13
C SER A 64 5.40 26.78 -20.61
N VAL A 65 5.43 25.59 -21.23
CA VAL A 65 5.52 25.44 -22.69
C VAL A 65 4.15 25.03 -23.21
N TYR A 66 3.51 25.89 -24.01
CA TYR A 66 2.24 25.57 -24.68
C TYR A 66 2.51 25.23 -26.15
N PRO A 67 2.40 23.94 -26.55
CA PRO A 67 2.20 23.62 -27.95
C PRO A 67 0.76 24.00 -28.31
N THR A 68 0.58 25.01 -29.15
CA THR A 68 -0.71 25.49 -29.65
C THR A 68 -1.54 24.36 -30.27
N HIS A 69 -2.57 23.84 -29.60
CA HIS A 69 -3.66 23.10 -30.24
C HIS A 69 -4.98 23.40 -29.52
N ASP A 70 -5.90 24.02 -30.24
CA ASP A 70 -7.30 24.17 -29.83
C ASP A 70 -7.92 22.78 -29.63
N GLY A 71 -8.50 22.52 -28.46
CA GLY A 71 -9.32 21.32 -28.21
C GLY A 71 -8.71 20.21 -27.35
N GLU A 72 -7.50 20.37 -26.81
CA GLU A 72 -7.05 19.50 -25.70
C GLU A 72 -7.79 19.88 -24.40
N PHE A 73 -8.22 18.88 -23.63
CA PHE A 73 -8.66 19.10 -22.25
C PHE A 73 -7.53 19.78 -21.46
N PRO A 74 -7.84 20.68 -20.50
CA PRO A 74 -6.83 21.40 -19.72
C PRO A 74 -6.09 20.44 -18.78
N ASP A 75 -5.12 19.69 -19.31
CA ASP A 75 -4.19 18.91 -18.50
C ASP A 75 -3.21 19.88 -17.81
N PRO A 76 -3.06 19.80 -16.47
CA PRO A 76 -2.13 20.65 -15.75
C PRO A 76 -0.71 20.50 -16.29
N ARG A 77 -0.08 21.62 -16.65
CA ARG A 77 1.31 21.67 -17.12
C ARG A 77 2.22 21.80 -15.90
N PHE A 78 3.26 20.98 -15.85
CA PHE A 78 4.30 21.04 -14.82
C PHE A 78 5.60 21.55 -15.45
N ALA A 79 6.24 22.53 -14.80
CA ALA A 79 7.61 22.88 -15.11
C ALA A 79 8.36 23.25 -13.83
N GLU A 80 9.64 22.90 -13.79
CA GLU A 80 10.50 23.12 -12.64
C GLU A 80 11.83 23.75 -13.03
N THR A 81 12.53 24.28 -12.03
CA THR A 81 13.89 24.78 -12.19
C THR A 81 14.88 23.62 -12.25
N GLU A 82 16.02 23.85 -12.89
CA GLU A 82 17.23 23.11 -12.55
C GLU A 82 17.55 23.25 -11.05
N PRO A 83 18.28 22.30 -10.44
CA PRO A 83 18.71 22.41 -9.04
C PRO A 83 19.42 23.73 -8.78
N MET A 84 18.95 24.48 -7.79
CA MET A 84 19.53 25.77 -7.42
C MET A 84 19.89 25.80 -5.94
N ARG A 85 21.02 26.42 -5.62
CA ARG A 85 21.44 26.59 -4.24
C ARG A 85 20.78 27.83 -3.65
N LEU A 86 20.01 27.65 -2.58
CA LEU A 86 19.45 28.75 -1.79
C LEU A 86 20.06 28.77 -0.38
N GLU A 87 20.07 29.95 0.23
CA GLU A 87 20.68 30.22 1.54
C GLU A 87 19.59 30.40 2.61
N ALA A 88 19.78 29.73 3.75
CA ALA A 88 18.89 29.85 4.90
C ALA A 88 18.75 31.32 5.34
N GLY A 89 17.51 31.74 5.59
CA GLY A 89 17.19 33.06 6.11
C GLY A 89 17.30 34.20 5.10
N ARG A 90 17.99 34.02 3.96
CA ARG A 90 18.04 34.99 2.87
C ARG A 90 16.66 35.15 2.25
N ARG A 91 16.34 36.38 1.88
CA ARG A 91 15.08 36.77 1.24
C ARG A 91 15.30 36.86 -0.27
N TYR A 92 14.57 36.06 -1.03
CA TYR A 92 14.57 36.08 -2.49
C TYR A 92 13.26 36.67 -2.97
N ARG A 93 13.31 37.65 -3.87
CA ARG A 93 12.09 38.22 -4.47
C ARG A 93 11.46 37.19 -5.38
N LEU A 94 10.19 36.87 -5.13
CA LEU A 94 9.42 35.93 -5.93
C LEU A 94 8.37 36.71 -6.71
N ARG A 95 8.27 36.44 -8.01
CA ARG A 95 7.13 36.85 -8.83
C ARG A 95 6.63 35.67 -9.65
N VAL A 96 5.34 35.40 -9.58
CA VAL A 96 4.67 34.40 -10.41
C VAL A 96 3.61 35.12 -11.23
N ASP A 97 3.69 34.98 -12.54
CA ASP A 97 2.71 35.50 -13.48
C ASP A 97 1.93 34.31 -14.07
N GLY A 98 0.60 34.39 -14.04
CA GLY A 98 -0.32 33.44 -14.65
C GLY A 98 -1.22 34.14 -15.66
N GLU A 99 -1.52 33.51 -16.78
CA GLU A 99 -2.42 34.00 -17.84
C GLU A 99 -3.37 32.87 -18.25
N GLU A 100 -4.66 33.11 -18.03
CA GLU A 100 -5.75 32.25 -18.48
C GLU A 100 -6.29 32.77 -19.83
N SER A 101 -6.54 31.84 -20.75
CA SER A 101 -7.05 32.13 -22.09
C SER A 101 -8.13 31.16 -22.59
N TYR A 102 -8.33 30.02 -21.91
CA TYR A 102 -9.34 29.01 -22.22
C TYR A 102 -9.40 27.90 -21.14
N GLY A 103 -10.59 27.65 -20.58
CA GLY A 103 -10.92 26.43 -19.85
C GLY A 103 -10.88 26.58 -18.33
N GLU A 104 -10.35 25.57 -17.64
CA GLU A 104 -10.19 25.62 -16.20
C GLU A 104 -8.91 26.37 -15.81
N ALA A 105 -8.98 27.17 -14.74
CA ALA A 105 -7.86 27.95 -14.26
C ALA A 105 -7.38 27.49 -12.88
N GLU A 106 -6.19 26.90 -12.82
CA GLU A 106 -5.46 26.59 -11.60
C GLU A 106 -3.97 26.89 -11.73
N LEU A 107 -3.35 27.25 -10.60
CA LEU A 107 -1.90 27.45 -10.50
C LEU A 107 -1.43 27.22 -9.06
N GLN A 108 -0.38 26.42 -8.91
CA GLN A 108 0.25 26.09 -7.64
C GLN A 108 1.77 26.27 -7.72
N LEU A 109 2.35 26.86 -6.67
CA LEU A 109 3.80 26.93 -6.46
C LEU A 109 4.26 25.79 -5.57
N LEU A 110 5.17 24.99 -6.09
CA LEU A 110 5.81 23.88 -5.41
C LEU A 110 7.28 24.20 -5.17
N TRP A 111 7.84 23.63 -4.10
CA TRP A 111 9.28 23.63 -3.88
C TRP A 111 9.73 22.33 -3.20
N ALA A 112 10.84 21.79 -3.69
CA ALA A 112 11.52 20.66 -3.05
C ALA A 112 12.60 21.21 -2.11
N THR A 113 12.44 20.93 -0.82
CA THR A 113 13.42 21.28 0.23
C THR A 113 14.59 20.28 0.19
N PRO A 114 15.83 20.68 0.52
CA PRO A 114 16.97 19.77 0.55
C PRO A 114 16.70 18.55 1.43
N ALA A 115 16.90 17.34 0.89
CA ALA A 115 16.58 16.09 1.57
C ALA A 115 17.37 15.95 2.88
N GLU A 116 18.66 16.32 2.89
CA GLU A 116 19.52 16.22 4.07
C GLU A 116 19.02 17.10 5.23
N ALA A 117 18.38 18.23 4.91
CA ALA A 117 17.80 19.12 5.89
C ALA A 117 16.57 18.49 6.54
N LEU A 118 15.65 17.96 5.72
CA LEU A 118 14.44 17.27 6.20
C LEU A 118 14.79 16.04 7.06
N GLU A 119 15.76 15.24 6.64
CA GLU A 119 16.22 14.09 7.42
C GLU A 119 16.87 14.50 8.75
N SER A 120 17.61 15.62 8.75
CA SER A 120 18.24 16.12 9.97
C SER A 120 17.21 16.65 10.96
N GLU A 121 16.19 17.36 10.48
CA GLU A 121 15.05 17.79 11.31
C GLU A 121 14.29 16.60 11.90
N ALA A 122 14.02 15.58 11.08
CA ALA A 122 13.39 14.34 11.55
C ALA A 122 14.24 13.63 12.63
N ALA A 123 15.56 13.53 12.41
CA ALA A 123 16.47 12.91 13.38
C ALA A 123 16.55 13.71 14.70
N GLU A 124 16.64 15.04 14.65
CA GLU A 124 16.65 15.88 15.87
C GLU A 124 15.33 15.74 16.65
N THR A 125 14.20 15.71 15.95
CA THR A 125 12.88 15.49 16.55
C THR A 125 12.80 14.12 17.21
N ALA A 126 13.24 13.07 16.52
CA ALA A 126 13.27 11.71 17.03
C ALA A 126 14.19 11.54 18.26
N ARG A 127 15.34 12.23 18.32
CA ARG A 127 16.21 12.19 19.51
C ARG A 127 15.52 12.68 20.78
N ARG A 128 14.61 13.64 20.65
CA ARG A 128 13.86 14.23 21.77
C ARG A 128 12.61 13.44 22.15
N ALA A 129 12.17 12.50 21.31
CA ALA A 129 10.99 11.69 21.55
C ALA A 129 11.31 10.44 22.39
N ASP A 130 10.31 9.95 23.14
CA ASP A 130 10.38 8.66 23.83
C ASP A 130 10.10 7.49 22.89
N VAL A 131 9.21 7.70 21.91
CA VAL A 131 8.82 6.73 20.88
C VAL A 131 8.69 7.48 19.55
N VAL A 132 9.11 6.85 18.46
CA VAL A 132 8.95 7.37 17.10
C VAL A 132 7.87 6.58 16.38
N VAL A 133 6.86 7.27 15.83
CA VAL A 133 5.92 6.71 14.86
C VAL A 133 6.36 7.22 13.49
N LEU A 134 6.94 6.35 12.68
CA LEU A 134 7.50 6.68 11.38
C LEU A 134 6.58 6.19 10.27
N CYS A 135 5.91 7.11 9.58
CA CYS A 135 5.01 6.80 8.48
C CYS A 135 5.76 6.84 7.15
N LEU A 136 5.90 5.69 6.49
CA LEU A 136 6.59 5.52 5.21
C LEU A 136 5.74 4.68 4.24
N GLY A 137 6.20 4.53 3.00
CA GLY A 137 5.58 3.68 2.00
C GLY A 137 5.55 4.37 0.64
N LEU A 138 4.39 4.32 0.01
CA LEU A 138 4.12 4.82 -1.33
C LEU A 138 2.99 5.85 -1.30
N THR A 139 2.66 6.41 -2.47
CA THR A 139 1.56 7.34 -2.61
C THR A 139 0.87 7.12 -3.95
N ALA A 140 -0.34 7.63 -4.11
CA ALA A 140 -1.04 7.67 -5.40
C ALA A 140 -0.30 8.49 -6.49
N ARG A 141 0.79 9.19 -6.14
CA ARG A 141 1.69 9.84 -7.12
C ARG A 141 2.77 8.89 -7.67
N LEU A 142 2.96 7.74 -7.02
CA LEU A 142 3.94 6.72 -7.38
C LEU A 142 3.29 5.42 -7.85
N GLU A 143 2.09 5.11 -7.36
CA GLU A 143 1.31 3.93 -7.75
C GLU A 143 -0.01 4.35 -8.40
N GLY A 144 -0.23 3.95 -9.64
CA GLY A 144 -1.44 4.23 -10.40
C GLY A 144 -1.40 3.61 -11.79
N GLU A 145 -2.50 3.66 -12.53
CA GLU A 145 -2.59 3.10 -13.88
C GLU A 145 -1.87 4.01 -14.89
N GLU A 146 -0.98 3.44 -15.70
CA GLU A 146 -0.31 4.09 -16.84
C GLU A 146 0.31 5.49 -16.52
N MET A 147 0.88 5.64 -15.33
CA MET A 147 1.48 6.90 -14.91
C MET A 147 2.79 7.21 -15.64
N ARG A 148 3.22 8.48 -15.64
CA ARG A 148 4.53 8.92 -16.16
C ARG A 148 5.58 9.10 -15.05
N VAL A 149 5.67 8.13 -14.14
CA VAL A 149 6.67 8.18 -13.06
C VAL A 149 8.04 7.79 -13.63
N ALA A 150 9.03 8.65 -13.43
CA ALA A 150 10.42 8.45 -13.85
C ALA A 150 11.35 8.46 -12.61
N ILE A 151 11.11 7.53 -11.69
CA ILE A 151 11.87 7.38 -10.44
C ILE A 151 12.45 5.96 -10.42
N GLU A 152 13.66 5.81 -9.89
CA GLU A 152 14.28 4.49 -9.73
C GLU A 152 13.35 3.54 -8.97
N GLY A 153 13.21 2.30 -9.46
CA GLY A 153 12.28 1.31 -8.92
C GLY A 153 10.88 1.36 -9.53
N PHE A 154 10.63 2.24 -10.50
CA PHE A 154 9.35 2.36 -11.22
C PHE A 154 9.54 2.33 -12.75
N SER A 155 8.52 1.88 -13.45
CA SER A 155 8.37 1.98 -14.91
C SER A 155 6.95 2.44 -15.20
N GLY A 156 6.77 3.74 -15.36
CA GLY A 156 5.44 4.33 -15.33
C GLY A 156 4.77 4.11 -13.97
N GLY A 157 3.53 3.65 -13.96
CA GLY A 157 2.82 3.33 -12.71
C GLY A 157 3.22 2.00 -12.05
N ASP A 158 3.95 1.14 -12.77
CA ASP A 158 4.36 -0.17 -12.30
C ASP A 158 5.67 -0.13 -11.52
N ARG A 159 5.83 -1.07 -10.58
CA ARG A 159 7.02 -1.17 -9.73
C ARG A 159 7.99 -2.21 -10.28
N THR A 160 9.22 -1.77 -10.52
CA THR A 160 10.34 -2.66 -10.91
C THR A 160 11.13 -3.17 -9.71
N ARG A 161 10.87 -2.63 -8.51
CA ARG A 161 11.39 -3.13 -7.23
C ARG A 161 10.30 -3.14 -6.15
N LEU A 162 10.42 -4.04 -5.18
CA LEU A 162 9.46 -4.20 -4.09
C LEU A 162 9.84 -3.43 -2.80
N ASP A 163 11.07 -2.96 -2.66
CA ASP A 163 11.52 -2.24 -1.46
C ASP A 163 10.96 -0.82 -1.35
N LEU A 164 11.21 -0.18 -0.20
CA LEU A 164 10.92 1.23 -0.01
C LEU A 164 11.76 2.08 -0.97
N PRO A 165 11.24 3.21 -1.49
CA PRO A 165 12.06 4.17 -2.20
C PRO A 165 13.29 4.58 -1.39
N ALA A 166 14.46 4.68 -2.04
CA ALA A 166 15.75 4.85 -1.37
C ALA A 166 15.80 6.00 -0.32
N PRO A 167 15.21 7.20 -0.55
CA PRO A 167 15.19 8.25 0.47
C PRO A 167 14.46 7.85 1.75
N GLN A 168 13.39 7.05 1.64
CA GLN A 168 12.63 6.57 2.80
C GLN A 168 13.37 5.45 3.53
N GLN A 169 14.05 4.56 2.81
CA GLN A 169 14.91 3.54 3.41
C GLN A 169 16.06 4.20 4.20
N HIS A 170 16.72 5.21 3.62
CA HIS A 170 17.78 5.94 4.30
C HIS A 170 17.28 6.66 5.57
N LEU A 171 16.12 7.31 5.49
CA LEU A 171 15.49 7.92 6.67
C LEU A 171 15.17 6.89 7.75
N LEU A 172 14.60 5.73 7.38
CA LEU A 172 14.30 4.65 8.32
C LEU A 172 15.54 4.19 9.08
N GLU A 173 16.61 3.85 8.35
CA GLU A 173 17.87 3.41 8.94
C GLU A 173 18.44 4.47 9.88
N ARG A 174 18.46 5.73 9.43
CA ARG A 174 18.93 6.86 10.23
C ARG A 174 18.15 7.03 11.53
N ILE A 175 16.81 6.94 11.49
CA ILE A 175 15.97 7.02 12.69
C ILE A 175 16.23 5.83 13.64
N VAL A 176 16.29 4.61 13.10
CA VAL A 176 16.52 3.40 13.90
C VAL A 176 17.89 3.42 14.60
N THR A 177 18.93 3.96 13.95
CA THR A 177 20.27 4.08 14.56
C THR A 177 20.31 4.97 15.81
N LEU A 178 19.28 5.81 16.04
CA LEU A 178 19.16 6.62 17.25
C LEU A 178 18.82 5.77 18.50
N GLY A 179 18.48 4.49 18.32
CA GLY A 179 18.15 3.57 19.42
C GLY A 179 16.80 3.85 20.09
N LYS A 180 15.91 4.60 19.40
CA LYS A 180 14.57 4.90 19.89
C LYS A 180 13.59 3.78 19.55
N PRO A 181 12.68 3.41 20.46
CA PRO A 181 11.54 2.56 20.10
C PRO A 181 10.80 3.16 18.90
N THR A 182 10.79 2.44 17.79
CA THR A 182 10.26 2.93 16.51
C THR A 182 9.13 2.03 16.06
N VAL A 183 7.97 2.61 15.74
CA VAL A 183 6.87 1.92 15.07
C VAL A 183 6.83 2.40 13.62
N LEU A 184 6.99 1.47 12.68
CA LEU A 184 6.85 1.77 11.25
C LEU A 184 5.39 1.61 10.85
N VAL A 185 4.77 2.69 10.38
CA VAL A 185 3.44 2.65 9.75
C VAL A 185 3.65 2.69 8.24
N LEU A 186 3.27 1.62 7.55
CA LEU A 186 3.35 1.51 6.11
C LEU A 186 2.05 1.94 5.46
N MET A 187 2.17 2.81 4.46
CA MET A 187 1.05 3.25 3.64
C MET A 187 1.37 2.96 2.18
N SER A 188 0.70 1.99 1.57
CA SER A 188 0.90 1.65 0.16
C SER A 188 -0.36 1.03 -0.46
N GLY A 189 -0.42 1.00 -1.79
CA GLY A 189 -1.47 0.30 -2.54
C GLY A 189 -1.11 -1.15 -2.86
N SER A 190 0.19 -1.47 -2.84
CA SER A 190 0.73 -2.80 -3.11
C SER A 190 1.67 -3.29 -1.99
N ALA A 191 2.17 -4.52 -2.13
CA ALA A 191 3.11 -5.09 -1.18
C ALA A 191 4.47 -4.36 -1.23
N VAL A 192 4.95 -3.91 -0.07
CA VAL A 192 6.30 -3.33 0.08
C VAL A 192 7.19 -4.30 0.88
N ALA A 193 8.26 -4.74 0.26
CA ALA A 193 9.26 -5.62 0.85
C ALA A 193 10.13 -4.84 1.85
N VAL A 194 9.73 -4.86 3.12
CA VAL A 194 10.44 -4.20 4.23
C VAL A 194 11.34 -5.16 5.00
N THR A 195 12.10 -6.00 4.28
CA THR A 195 12.93 -7.08 4.85
C THR A 195 13.90 -6.56 5.91
N TRP A 196 14.55 -5.42 5.67
CA TRP A 196 15.43 -4.78 6.65
C TRP A 196 14.65 -4.34 7.89
N ALA A 197 13.49 -3.69 7.72
CA ALA A 197 12.67 -3.21 8.83
C ALA A 197 12.17 -4.36 9.72
N GLN A 198 11.82 -5.51 9.14
CA GLN A 198 11.39 -6.72 9.87
C GLN A 198 12.45 -7.21 10.88
N GLU A 199 13.72 -6.94 10.62
CA GLU A 199 14.84 -7.33 11.50
C GLU A 199 15.24 -6.24 12.50
N HIS A 200 14.94 -4.97 12.21
CA HIS A 200 15.49 -3.81 12.94
C HIS A 200 14.43 -2.94 13.63
N VAL A 201 13.15 -3.10 13.30
CA VAL A 201 12.04 -2.31 13.84
C VAL A 201 11.15 -3.20 14.73
N PRO A 202 10.83 -2.79 15.97
CA PRO A 202 10.07 -3.62 16.90
C PRO A 202 8.59 -3.81 16.52
N ALA A 203 8.02 -2.90 15.72
CA ALA A 203 6.62 -2.98 15.30
C ALA A 203 6.42 -2.38 13.90
N ILE A 204 5.66 -3.10 13.07
CA ILE A 204 5.26 -2.67 11.72
C ILE A 204 3.74 -2.77 11.61
N LEU A 205 3.10 -1.68 11.19
CA LEU A 205 1.67 -1.60 10.94
C LEU A 205 1.44 -1.30 9.44
N GLU A 206 0.90 -2.28 8.70
CA GLU A 206 0.43 -2.05 7.34
C GLU A 206 -0.96 -1.39 7.37
N ALA A 207 -1.03 -0.14 6.91
CA ALA A 207 -2.23 0.70 6.92
C ALA A 207 -2.84 0.89 5.52
N TRP A 208 -2.18 0.42 4.46
CA TRP A 208 -2.60 0.62 3.07
C TRP A 208 -2.82 2.11 2.72
N TYR A 209 -3.80 2.39 1.86
CA TYR A 209 -4.41 3.72 1.73
C TYR A 209 -5.70 3.78 2.56
N PRO A 210 -5.66 4.28 3.81
CA PRO A 210 -6.73 4.09 4.80
C PRO A 210 -7.92 5.07 4.66
N GLY A 211 -7.95 5.89 3.61
CA GLY A 211 -9.02 6.85 3.34
C GLY A 211 -9.12 7.99 4.36
N GLN A 212 -10.24 8.73 4.31
CA GLN A 212 -10.44 9.99 5.03
C GLN A 212 -10.34 9.89 6.56
N ALA A 213 -10.66 8.73 7.13
CA ALA A 213 -10.61 8.48 8.58
C ALA A 213 -9.33 7.72 9.00
N GLY A 214 -8.37 7.58 8.09
CA GLY A 214 -7.21 6.72 8.28
C GLY A 214 -6.30 7.13 9.44
N GLY A 215 -6.11 8.43 9.66
CA GLY A 215 -5.34 8.93 10.79
C GLY A 215 -5.92 8.48 12.15
N THR A 216 -7.26 8.53 12.28
CA THR A 216 -7.96 8.05 13.48
C THR A 216 -7.80 6.54 13.63
N ALA A 217 -8.00 5.77 12.56
CA ALA A 217 -7.88 4.31 12.59
C ALA A 217 -6.47 3.85 12.99
N ILE A 218 -5.43 4.49 12.45
CA ILE A 218 -4.03 4.22 12.82
C ILE A 218 -3.81 4.52 14.31
N ALA A 219 -4.28 5.68 14.80
CA ALA A 219 -4.15 6.04 16.20
C ALA A 219 -4.87 5.03 17.12
N GLU A 220 -6.09 4.61 16.80
CA GLU A 220 -6.84 3.63 17.58
C GLU A 220 -6.12 2.28 17.68
N VAL A 221 -5.45 1.84 16.61
CA VAL A 221 -4.58 0.66 16.64
C VAL A 221 -3.38 0.90 17.53
N LEU A 222 -2.59 1.96 17.28
CA LEU A 222 -1.34 2.22 18.00
C LEU A 222 -1.53 2.34 19.52
N PHE A 223 -2.64 2.94 19.96
CA PHE A 223 -2.98 3.09 21.37
C PHE A 223 -3.79 1.91 21.94
N GLY A 224 -4.10 0.91 21.12
CA GLY A 224 -4.81 -0.31 21.53
C GLY A 224 -6.28 -0.10 21.87
N ALA A 225 -6.88 1.01 21.42
CA ALA A 225 -8.33 1.22 21.44
C ALA A 225 -9.03 0.23 20.51
N TYR A 226 -8.39 -0.11 19.39
CA TYR A 226 -8.74 -1.24 18.53
C TYR A 226 -7.62 -2.29 18.53
N ASN A 227 -7.99 -3.56 18.70
CA ASN A 227 -7.06 -4.67 18.55
C ASN A 227 -7.00 -5.07 17.06
N PRO A 228 -5.82 -5.01 16.39
CA PRO A 228 -5.73 -5.33 14.97
C PRO A 228 -6.18 -6.77 14.69
N GLY A 229 -7.05 -6.90 13.69
CA GLY A 229 -7.63 -8.17 13.24
C GLY A 229 -7.64 -8.34 11.71
N GLY A 230 -6.92 -7.48 10.98
CA GLY A 230 -6.76 -7.59 9.53
C GLY A 230 -5.86 -8.76 9.14
N ARG A 231 -6.01 -9.27 7.91
CA ARG A 231 -5.16 -10.31 7.32
C ARG A 231 -4.76 -9.88 5.90
N LEU A 232 -3.51 -10.14 5.51
CA LEU A 232 -2.98 -9.76 4.20
C LEU A 232 -3.76 -10.47 3.08
N PRO A 233 -4.33 -9.73 2.10
CA PRO A 233 -5.00 -10.34 0.95
C PRO A 233 -4.03 -10.82 -0.14
N VAL A 234 -2.74 -10.52 0.01
CA VAL A 234 -1.67 -10.84 -0.94
C VAL A 234 -0.44 -11.37 -0.21
N THR A 235 0.42 -12.10 -0.92
CA THR A 235 1.73 -12.54 -0.40
C THR A 235 2.73 -11.40 -0.53
N PHE A 236 3.47 -11.08 0.53
CA PHE A 236 4.60 -10.15 0.47
C PHE A 236 5.88 -10.96 0.27
N TYR A 237 6.57 -10.73 -0.85
CA TYR A 237 7.83 -11.38 -1.18
C TYR A 237 9.00 -10.62 -0.53
N ARG A 238 10.16 -11.27 -0.42
CA ARG A 238 11.35 -10.62 0.16
C ARG A 238 12.05 -9.71 -0.83
N ASP A 239 12.01 -10.08 -2.10
CA ASP A 239 12.59 -9.32 -3.20
C ASP A 239 11.79 -9.52 -4.50
N VAL A 240 11.95 -8.63 -5.46
CA VAL A 240 11.33 -8.78 -6.79
C VAL A 240 11.89 -10.00 -7.54
N ALA A 241 13.13 -10.41 -7.25
CA ALA A 241 13.76 -11.60 -7.82
C ALA A 241 13.10 -12.92 -7.38
N ASP A 242 12.27 -12.91 -6.33
CA ASP A 242 11.43 -14.06 -5.96
C ASP A 242 10.28 -14.29 -6.96
N LEU A 243 9.98 -13.31 -7.82
CA LEU A 243 8.87 -13.35 -8.75
C LEU A 243 9.32 -13.72 -10.17
N PRO A 244 8.50 -14.49 -10.92
CA PRO A 244 8.70 -14.64 -12.35
C PRO A 244 8.60 -13.28 -13.07
N PRO A 245 9.18 -13.17 -14.30
CA PRO A 245 9.10 -11.96 -15.11
C PRO A 245 7.68 -11.42 -15.21
N PHE A 246 7.53 -10.10 -15.25
CA PHE A 246 6.22 -9.45 -15.27
C PHE A 246 5.32 -9.95 -16.41
N GLU A 247 5.92 -10.21 -17.58
CA GLU A 247 5.24 -10.69 -18.79
C GLU A 247 4.83 -12.18 -18.72
N ASP A 248 5.24 -12.92 -17.68
CA ASP A 248 4.87 -14.32 -17.50
C ASP A 248 3.53 -14.44 -16.77
N TYR A 249 2.46 -14.65 -17.54
CA TYR A 249 1.10 -14.83 -17.02
C TYR A 249 0.81 -16.24 -16.48
N ARG A 250 1.79 -17.13 -16.42
CA ARG A 250 1.64 -18.43 -15.74
C ARG A 250 1.64 -18.23 -14.23
N MET A 251 0.94 -19.11 -13.52
CA MET A 251 0.85 -19.06 -12.06
C MET A 251 2.05 -19.67 -11.32
N ALA A 252 2.93 -20.39 -12.02
CA ALA A 252 4.11 -21.03 -11.42
C ALA A 252 4.97 -20.01 -10.68
N GLY A 253 5.40 -20.31 -9.45
CA GLY A 253 6.19 -19.39 -8.64
C GLY A 253 5.43 -18.18 -8.09
N ARG A 254 4.11 -18.05 -8.33
CA ARG A 254 3.32 -16.90 -7.88
C ARG A 254 2.37 -17.26 -6.74
N THR A 255 2.13 -16.27 -5.88
CA THR A 255 1.20 -16.29 -4.74
C THR A 255 1.51 -17.39 -3.73
N TYR A 256 0.77 -17.45 -2.62
CA TYR A 256 0.87 -18.59 -1.71
C TYR A 256 0.50 -19.95 -2.36
N ARG A 257 -0.18 -19.93 -3.51
CA ARG A 257 -0.62 -21.12 -4.23
C ARG A 257 0.54 -21.88 -4.85
N PHE A 258 1.52 -21.20 -5.44
CA PHE A 258 2.56 -21.84 -6.25
C PHE A 258 3.97 -21.29 -6.00
N PHE A 259 4.13 -20.29 -5.14
CA PHE A 259 5.45 -19.86 -4.69
C PHE A 259 6.07 -20.93 -3.79
N GLU A 260 7.30 -21.35 -4.11
CA GLU A 260 8.03 -22.39 -3.38
C GLU A 260 8.99 -21.81 -2.33
N GLY A 261 9.36 -20.53 -2.46
CA GLY A 261 10.22 -19.83 -1.51
C GLY A 261 9.55 -19.47 -0.18
N VAL A 262 10.28 -18.70 0.63
CA VAL A 262 9.83 -18.23 1.95
C VAL A 262 9.41 -16.76 1.81
N PRO A 263 8.10 -16.44 1.89
CA PRO A 263 7.65 -15.06 1.78
C PRO A 263 8.13 -14.22 2.97
N LEU A 264 8.17 -12.90 2.80
CA LEU A 264 8.36 -11.97 3.92
C LEU A 264 7.14 -12.04 4.85
N TYR A 265 5.94 -11.93 4.27
CA TYR A 265 4.68 -12.18 4.95
C TYR A 265 3.77 -13.06 4.08
N PRO A 266 3.29 -14.21 4.59
CA PRO A 266 2.45 -15.11 3.82
C PRO A 266 1.05 -14.52 3.59
N PHE A 267 0.34 -15.04 2.60
CA PHE A 267 -1.08 -14.73 2.39
C PHE A 267 -1.87 -15.02 3.67
N GLY A 268 -2.80 -14.11 4.00
CA GLY A 268 -3.63 -14.22 5.17
C GLY A 268 -2.90 -13.98 6.49
N TYR A 269 -1.66 -13.46 6.48
CA TYR A 269 -0.92 -13.12 7.70
C TYR A 269 -1.47 -11.86 8.37
N GLY A 270 -1.40 -11.81 9.70
CA GLY A 270 -1.72 -10.61 10.48
C GLY A 270 -1.66 -10.90 11.97
N LEU A 271 -1.10 -9.96 12.74
CA LEU A 271 -0.95 -10.10 14.18
C LEU A 271 -2.18 -9.56 14.93
N SER A 272 -2.18 -9.77 16.24
CA SER A 272 -3.19 -9.26 17.20
C SER A 272 -2.50 -8.91 18.52
N TYR A 273 -3.11 -8.02 19.31
CA TYR A 273 -2.72 -7.77 20.70
C TYR A 273 -3.20 -8.85 21.68
N THR A 274 -3.85 -9.90 21.17
CA THR A 274 -4.16 -11.12 21.91
C THR A 274 -3.67 -12.35 21.15
N THR A 275 -3.74 -13.52 21.77
CA THR A 275 -3.35 -14.80 21.15
C THR A 275 -4.55 -15.73 21.02
N PHE A 276 -4.51 -16.62 20.04
CA PHE A 276 -5.57 -17.59 19.79
C PHE A 276 -5.00 -19.00 19.73
N ARG A 277 -5.74 -20.00 20.22
CA ARG A 277 -5.43 -21.43 20.11
C ARG A 277 -6.52 -22.14 19.33
N TYR A 278 -6.11 -23.11 18.51
CA TYR A 278 -6.98 -23.90 17.64
C TYR A 278 -6.90 -25.34 18.11
N ASP A 279 -8.04 -25.96 18.38
CA ASP A 279 -8.11 -27.34 18.86
C ASP A 279 -9.25 -28.12 18.18
N ARG A 280 -9.24 -29.44 18.33
CA ARG A 280 -10.35 -30.34 17.99
C ARG A 280 -10.89 -30.16 16.56
N LEU A 281 -10.00 -30.21 15.58
CA LEU A 281 -10.39 -30.27 14.17
C LEU A 281 -11.20 -31.55 13.91
N ARG A 282 -12.43 -31.38 13.41
CA ARG A 282 -13.39 -32.44 13.14
C ARG A 282 -13.91 -32.33 11.72
N VAL A 283 -14.15 -33.47 11.10
CA VAL A 283 -14.79 -33.60 9.80
C VAL A 283 -16.04 -34.47 9.92
N SER A 284 -17.10 -34.18 9.17
CA SER A 284 -18.35 -34.97 9.22
C SER A 284 -18.21 -36.39 8.70
N ARG A 285 -17.19 -36.65 7.87
CA ARG A 285 -16.87 -37.96 7.30
C ARG A 285 -15.43 -38.01 6.82
N ASP A 286 -14.82 -39.19 6.86
CA ASP A 286 -13.45 -39.41 6.38
C ASP A 286 -13.40 -39.72 4.86
N THR A 287 -14.52 -40.10 4.25
CA THR A 287 -14.62 -40.39 2.80
C THR A 287 -15.78 -39.64 2.17
N LEU A 288 -15.53 -38.95 1.06
CA LEU A 288 -16.50 -38.23 0.23
C LEU A 288 -16.78 -39.02 -1.06
N ARG A 289 -18.05 -39.11 -1.46
CA ARG A 289 -18.50 -39.74 -2.71
C ARG A 289 -19.52 -38.88 -3.44
N GLY A 290 -19.38 -38.77 -4.77
CA GLY A 290 -20.33 -38.04 -5.61
C GLY A 290 -20.62 -36.64 -5.10
N ASP A 291 -21.88 -36.36 -4.76
CA ASP A 291 -22.36 -35.03 -4.36
C ASP A 291 -22.23 -34.75 -2.86
N ASP A 292 -21.47 -35.57 -2.14
CA ASP A 292 -21.22 -35.40 -0.72
C ASP A 292 -20.65 -34.02 -0.38
N SER A 293 -21.17 -33.43 0.70
CA SER A 293 -20.58 -32.25 1.33
C SER A 293 -19.78 -32.64 2.58
N LEU A 294 -18.71 -31.90 2.84
CA LEU A 294 -17.87 -32.04 4.03
C LEU A 294 -18.10 -30.87 4.98
N THR A 295 -18.60 -31.16 6.18
CA THR A 295 -18.57 -30.20 7.28
C THR A 295 -17.24 -30.29 8.00
N VAL A 296 -16.52 -29.17 8.10
CA VAL A 296 -15.28 -29.04 8.86
C VAL A 296 -15.54 -28.13 10.05
N SER A 297 -15.18 -28.55 11.27
CA SER A 297 -15.34 -27.75 12.48
C SER A 297 -14.06 -27.73 13.31
N VAL A 298 -13.72 -26.58 13.88
CA VAL A 298 -12.56 -26.37 14.75
C VAL A 298 -12.96 -25.53 15.96
N ASP A 299 -12.43 -25.81 17.14
CA ASP A 299 -12.63 -24.96 18.32
C ASP A 299 -11.53 -23.90 18.36
N VAL A 300 -11.90 -22.61 18.44
CA VAL A 300 -10.94 -21.49 18.55
C VAL A 300 -11.13 -20.79 19.87
N THR A 301 -10.04 -20.63 20.62
CA THR A 301 -10.02 -20.01 21.94
C THR A 301 -9.15 -18.76 21.91
N ASN A 302 -9.63 -17.63 22.44
CA ASN A 302 -8.77 -16.50 22.74
C ASN A 302 -8.02 -16.78 24.05
N THR A 303 -6.70 -16.90 23.99
CA THR A 303 -5.84 -17.27 25.11
C THR A 303 -5.16 -16.08 25.77
N GLY A 304 -5.37 -14.87 25.28
CA GLY A 304 -4.78 -13.66 25.85
C GLY A 304 -5.73 -12.89 26.77
N ALA A 305 -5.29 -11.69 27.17
CA ALA A 305 -5.98 -10.83 28.14
C ALA A 305 -6.89 -9.77 27.48
N ARG A 306 -6.91 -9.68 26.15
CA ARG A 306 -7.69 -8.68 25.40
C ARG A 306 -8.73 -9.35 24.52
N GLY A 307 -9.89 -8.72 24.36
CA GLY A 307 -10.80 -9.07 23.28
C GLY A 307 -10.12 -8.84 21.93
N GLY A 308 -10.44 -9.66 20.94
CA GLY A 308 -9.83 -9.55 19.63
C GLY A 308 -10.53 -10.38 18.58
N ASP A 309 -10.20 -10.06 17.33
CA ASP A 309 -10.71 -10.77 16.17
C ASP A 309 -9.67 -11.76 15.63
N GLU A 310 -10.14 -12.97 15.35
CA GLU A 310 -9.40 -13.99 14.63
C GLU A 310 -10.07 -14.26 13.28
N VAL A 311 -9.29 -14.55 12.25
CA VAL A 311 -9.77 -14.97 10.94
C VAL A 311 -9.26 -16.39 10.67
N VAL A 312 -10.12 -17.36 10.95
CA VAL A 312 -9.87 -18.78 10.73
C VAL A 312 -9.90 -19.07 9.24
N GLN A 313 -8.80 -19.62 8.71
CA GLN A 313 -8.65 -19.91 7.28
C GLN A 313 -8.63 -21.43 7.06
N LEU A 314 -9.43 -21.89 6.11
CA LEU A 314 -9.59 -23.29 5.72
C LEU A 314 -9.02 -23.49 4.31
N TYR A 315 -8.04 -24.37 4.20
CA TYR A 315 -7.41 -24.75 2.94
C TYR A 315 -7.63 -26.22 2.64
N VAL A 316 -7.51 -26.56 1.35
CA VAL A 316 -7.36 -27.95 0.90
C VAL A 316 -6.03 -28.11 0.16
N ARG A 317 -5.39 -29.26 0.34
CA ARG A 317 -4.13 -29.66 -0.31
C ARG A 317 -4.25 -31.08 -0.88
N TYR A 318 -3.61 -31.30 -2.02
CA TYR A 318 -3.64 -32.57 -2.76
C TYR A 318 -2.22 -33.15 -2.84
N PRO A 319 -1.80 -34.00 -1.90
CA PRO A 319 -0.42 -34.48 -1.81
C PRO A 319 0.00 -35.41 -2.96
N HIS A 320 -0.95 -36.05 -3.65
CA HIS A 320 -0.70 -37.07 -4.67
C HIS A 320 -1.51 -36.83 -5.95
N SER A 321 -1.64 -35.56 -6.34
CA SER A 321 -2.38 -35.20 -7.56
C SER A 321 -1.60 -35.50 -8.82
N ALA A 322 -2.27 -36.04 -9.83
CA ALA A 322 -1.73 -36.28 -11.17
C ALA A 322 -1.58 -34.99 -11.97
N VAL A 323 -2.31 -33.94 -11.62
CA VAL A 323 -2.22 -32.61 -12.23
C VAL A 323 -1.53 -31.61 -11.30
N PRO A 324 -0.93 -30.51 -11.83
CA PRO A 324 -0.43 -29.43 -10.99
C PRO A 324 -1.53 -28.82 -10.12
N ARG A 325 -1.31 -28.80 -8.81
CA ARG A 325 -2.24 -28.21 -7.82
C ARG A 325 -1.56 -27.14 -6.99
N PRO A 326 -2.32 -26.16 -6.50
CA PRO A 326 -1.82 -25.25 -5.47
C PRO A 326 -1.25 -26.03 -4.28
N ARG A 327 -0.15 -25.54 -3.72
CA ARG A 327 0.40 -26.00 -2.43
C ARG A 327 -0.67 -25.97 -1.34
N ARG A 328 -1.50 -24.92 -1.36
CA ARG A 328 -2.70 -24.74 -0.55
C ARG A 328 -3.73 -23.98 -1.36
N ASP A 329 -5.00 -24.33 -1.22
CA ASP A 329 -6.10 -23.67 -1.90
C ASP A 329 -7.14 -23.23 -0.88
N LEU A 330 -7.31 -21.93 -0.66
CA LEU A 330 -8.27 -21.40 0.32
C LEU A 330 -9.69 -21.75 -0.12
N ARG A 331 -10.44 -22.48 0.72
CA ARG A 331 -11.83 -22.89 0.47
C ARG A 331 -12.84 -22.26 1.41
N GLY A 332 -12.38 -21.58 2.46
CA GLY A 332 -13.24 -20.79 3.31
C GLY A 332 -12.45 -19.99 4.33
N PHE A 333 -13.06 -18.92 4.83
CA PHE A 333 -12.55 -18.20 5.99
C PHE A 333 -13.71 -17.65 6.82
N ARG A 334 -13.49 -17.49 8.13
CA ARG A 334 -14.47 -16.92 9.06
C ARG A 334 -13.77 -16.00 10.05
N ARG A 335 -14.20 -14.75 10.08
CA ARG A 335 -13.85 -13.80 11.15
C ARG A 335 -14.72 -14.08 12.37
N VAL A 336 -14.11 -14.11 13.55
CA VAL A 336 -14.80 -14.27 14.82
C VAL A 336 -14.18 -13.34 15.86
N THR A 337 -15.04 -12.63 16.60
CA THR A 337 -14.65 -11.85 17.77
C THR A 337 -14.78 -12.71 19.01
N LEU A 338 -13.73 -12.75 19.83
CA LEU A 338 -13.66 -13.53 21.05
C LEU A 338 -13.17 -12.68 22.22
N GLY A 339 -13.89 -12.74 23.35
CA GLY A 339 -13.40 -12.21 24.63
C GLY A 339 -12.26 -13.05 25.22
N PRO A 340 -11.50 -12.54 26.21
CA PRO A 340 -10.45 -13.30 26.90
C PRO A 340 -10.96 -14.65 27.44
N GLY A 341 -10.28 -15.74 27.10
CA GLY A 341 -10.65 -17.10 27.51
C GLY A 341 -11.86 -17.71 26.79
N GLU A 342 -12.54 -16.97 25.92
CA GLU A 342 -13.71 -17.46 25.19
C GLU A 342 -13.31 -18.47 24.12
N THR A 343 -14.06 -19.59 24.05
CA THR A 343 -13.93 -20.60 22.98
C THR A 343 -15.21 -20.60 22.13
N ARG A 344 -15.06 -20.58 20.80
CA ARG A 344 -16.18 -20.81 19.86
C ARG A 344 -15.85 -21.90 18.83
N PRO A 345 -16.81 -22.78 18.48
CA PRO A 345 -16.68 -23.66 17.34
C PRO A 345 -16.87 -22.87 16.04
N ILE A 346 -15.94 -23.01 15.11
CA ILE A 346 -15.99 -22.41 13.77
C ILE A 346 -16.23 -23.53 12.77
N THR A 347 -17.29 -23.39 11.97
CA THR A 347 -17.74 -24.43 11.04
C THR A 347 -17.74 -23.92 9.61
N PHE A 348 -17.26 -24.77 8.72
CA PHE A 348 -17.23 -24.58 7.27
C PHE A 348 -17.99 -25.71 6.58
N GLN A 349 -18.64 -25.38 5.47
CA GLN A 349 -19.28 -26.35 4.59
C GLN A 349 -18.57 -26.34 3.25
N LEU A 350 -17.94 -27.46 2.91
CA LEU A 350 -17.32 -27.66 1.61
C LEU A 350 -18.26 -28.52 0.75
N THR A 351 -18.79 -27.91 -0.31
CA THR A 351 -19.54 -28.63 -1.34
C THR A 351 -18.56 -29.37 -2.27
N PRO A 352 -19.04 -30.28 -3.15
CA PRO A 352 -18.17 -30.94 -4.14
C PRO A 352 -17.33 -29.95 -4.98
N ALA A 353 -17.84 -28.74 -5.23
CA ALA A 353 -17.11 -27.68 -5.95
C ALA A 353 -15.85 -27.18 -5.22
N ALA A 354 -15.68 -27.46 -3.93
CA ALA A 354 -14.45 -27.19 -3.20
C ALA A 354 -13.30 -28.14 -3.58
N PHE A 355 -13.60 -29.27 -4.25
CA PHE A 355 -12.60 -30.30 -4.55
C PHE A 355 -12.21 -30.37 -6.02
N ARG A 356 -12.98 -29.71 -6.90
CA ARG A 356 -12.76 -29.76 -8.35
C ARG A 356 -11.51 -29.01 -8.83
N TYR A 357 -11.05 -29.38 -10.01
CA TYR A 357 -10.09 -28.67 -10.85
C TYR A 357 -10.64 -28.57 -12.27
N TRP A 358 -10.17 -27.59 -13.04
CA TRP A 358 -10.52 -27.52 -14.45
C TRP A 358 -9.62 -28.48 -15.23
N ASP A 359 -10.21 -29.50 -15.84
CA ASP A 359 -9.53 -30.40 -16.75
C ASP A 359 -9.48 -29.75 -18.12
N ALA A 360 -8.27 -29.34 -18.54
CA ALA A 360 -8.09 -28.62 -19.79
C ALA A 360 -8.33 -29.52 -21.02
N ASP A 361 -7.99 -30.80 -20.94
CA ASP A 361 -8.14 -31.74 -22.05
C ASP A 361 -9.61 -32.14 -22.22
N ALA A 362 -10.29 -32.38 -21.10
CA ALA A 362 -11.69 -32.79 -21.11
C ALA A 362 -12.69 -31.61 -21.08
N HIS A 363 -12.20 -30.37 -21.05
CA HIS A 363 -12.97 -29.12 -21.02
C HIS A 363 -14.14 -29.11 -20.01
N HIS A 364 -13.94 -29.70 -18.83
CA HIS A 364 -14.94 -29.70 -17.77
C HIS A 364 -14.30 -29.68 -16.38
N TRP A 365 -15.13 -29.45 -15.37
CA TRP A 365 -14.69 -29.53 -13.98
C TRP A 365 -14.62 -30.99 -13.53
N SER A 366 -13.44 -31.43 -13.16
CA SER A 366 -13.16 -32.79 -12.69
C SER A 366 -12.86 -32.80 -11.20
N VAL A 367 -13.15 -33.92 -10.54
CA VAL A 367 -12.74 -34.20 -9.17
C VAL A 367 -11.80 -35.39 -9.20
N GLU A 368 -10.61 -35.23 -8.63
CA GLU A 368 -9.63 -36.30 -8.56
C GLU A 368 -9.94 -37.24 -7.39
N ASN A 369 -9.86 -38.54 -7.66
CA ASN A 369 -9.97 -39.55 -6.62
C ASN A 369 -8.65 -39.67 -5.88
N GLY A 370 -8.69 -39.60 -4.55
CA GLY A 370 -7.49 -39.74 -3.75
C GLY A 370 -7.56 -39.05 -2.40
N PRO A 371 -6.44 -39.05 -1.67
CA PRO A 371 -6.34 -38.34 -0.40
C PRO A 371 -6.34 -36.82 -0.63
N VAL A 372 -7.12 -36.13 0.18
CA VAL A 372 -7.13 -34.67 0.31
C VAL A 372 -6.83 -34.33 1.76
N VAL A 373 -5.98 -33.34 1.98
CA VAL A 373 -5.71 -32.82 3.32
C VAL A 373 -6.49 -31.52 3.50
N VAL A 374 -7.31 -31.49 4.54
CA VAL A 374 -7.96 -30.27 5.03
C VAL A 374 -7.02 -29.63 6.04
N GLU A 375 -6.68 -28.36 5.84
CA GLU A 375 -5.77 -27.59 6.69
C GLU A 375 -6.51 -26.38 7.27
N VAL A 376 -6.34 -26.14 8.57
CA VAL A 376 -6.89 -24.98 9.27
C VAL A 376 -5.78 -24.20 9.94
N GLY A 377 -5.76 -22.89 9.73
CA GLY A 377 -4.71 -22.02 10.24
C GLY A 377 -5.13 -20.57 10.39
N ALA A 378 -4.22 -19.76 10.94
CA ALA A 378 -4.38 -18.31 11.05
C ALA A 378 -3.82 -17.55 9.84
N SER A 379 -3.05 -18.22 8.98
CA SER A 379 -2.58 -17.74 7.66
C SER A 379 -2.12 -18.92 6.79
N SER A 380 -1.76 -18.68 5.53
CA SER A 380 -1.21 -19.73 4.67
C SER A 380 0.18 -20.23 5.11
N GLY A 381 0.85 -19.48 5.99
CA GLY A 381 2.12 -19.83 6.61
C GLY A 381 2.03 -20.28 8.08
N ASP A 382 0.84 -20.26 8.68
CA ASP A 382 0.58 -20.68 10.07
C ASP A 382 -0.60 -21.67 10.09
N ILE A 383 -0.35 -22.88 9.57
CA ILE A 383 -1.28 -24.01 9.63
C ILE A 383 -1.12 -24.69 10.99
N ARG A 384 -2.24 -24.82 11.71
CA ARG A 384 -2.23 -25.28 13.11
C ARG A 384 -2.76 -26.69 13.26
N LEU A 385 -3.74 -27.06 12.44
CA LEU A 385 -4.35 -28.38 12.45
C LEU A 385 -4.58 -28.86 11.02
N GLU A 386 -4.41 -30.16 10.80
CA GLU A 386 -4.71 -30.81 9.53
C GLU A 386 -5.47 -32.13 9.73
N ARG A 387 -6.28 -32.49 8.75
CA ARG A 387 -7.04 -33.76 8.74
C ARG A 387 -7.11 -34.30 7.32
N GLY A 388 -6.69 -35.55 7.16
CA GLY A 388 -6.87 -36.27 5.89
C GLY A 388 -8.31 -36.73 5.71
N VAL A 389 -8.80 -36.61 4.47
CA VAL A 389 -10.04 -37.20 3.98
C VAL A 389 -9.76 -37.87 2.62
N THR A 390 -10.59 -38.80 2.21
CA THR A 390 -10.49 -39.44 0.88
C THR A 390 -11.65 -39.00 0.01
N VAL A 391 -11.37 -38.50 -1.18
CA VAL A 391 -12.37 -38.32 -2.23
C VAL A 391 -12.38 -39.59 -3.07
N ALA A 392 -13.51 -40.28 -3.10
CA ALA A 392 -13.72 -41.48 -3.91
C ALA A 392 -14.74 -41.17 -5.01
N GLY A 393 -14.41 -41.54 -6.24
CA GLY A 393 -15.23 -41.24 -7.40
C GLY A 393 -16.62 -41.85 -7.29
N GLN A 394 -17.56 -41.30 -8.07
CA GLN A 394 -18.84 -41.96 -8.28
C GLN A 394 -18.59 -43.36 -8.85
N ARG A 395 -19.29 -44.36 -8.29
CA ARG A 395 -19.39 -45.69 -8.89
C ARG A 395 -20.16 -45.63 -10.20
#